data_AF-A0A944XZV3-F1
#
_entry.id   AF-A0A944XZV3-F1
#
_cell.length_a   1.000
_cell.length_b   1.000
_cell.length_c   1.000
_cell.angle_alpha   90.00
_cell.angle_beta   90.00
_cell.angle_gamma   90.00
#
_symmetry.space_group_name_H-M   'P 1'
#
loop_
_entity.id
_entity.type
_entity.pdbx_description
1 polymer ?
#
loop_
_entity_poly.entity_id
_entity_poly.type
_entity_poly.pdbx_seq_one_letter_code
_entity_poly.pdbx_strand_id
1 'polypeptide(L)'
;MKLSTLLSIGTAGAILILPALLVAAPPSDWAKIPGKTVTLIYPGQSTYQWARTKAHTKSVRLIKKGRACITCHEDDWESLSKKTVAGSALEPGPIAGKNPLIKLGVQAAHDADYLYFRFHWKTNAAREGRMHNYVRYDGNSWKFYGSHRASSKVRSGKQPPLYEDRLAIMLDDGKVKDFAAQGCWVTCHNGMRDTKGMATKAQVQAHPVLGKGGLKKSDIRKYLPSTRSGSNAPWDKTKSKENIAAIKAAGGFLDLWQWRAARSNPVGMADDGYVLEYRLFDKGKNPFSWNLNRKTMTPKYMFDAAKTGFKGLRAEDIGNAAKAAALVLETNAVPYDAKAGWKKGDILPGRLVSRVKAKGSAADNDFAKGVWKDGAYTVVFRRKLDTGHPSDDKIMKVGGKYTIGLAVHDDNVTTRFHFVSLPLSLGIGVDADIKATEVQ
;
A
#
# COMPACT_ATOMS: atom_id res chain seq x y z
N MET A 1 76.62 11.02 31.44
CA MET A 1 76.20 11.25 30.03
C MET A 1 75.89 9.89 29.41
N LYS A 2 74.61 9.50 29.36
CA LYS A 2 74.07 8.39 28.55
C LYS A 2 72.55 8.53 28.56
N LEU A 3 72.00 8.87 27.39
CA LEU A 3 70.58 9.04 27.09
C LEU A 3 69.83 7.71 27.30
N SER A 4 68.70 7.75 28.01
CA SER A 4 67.68 6.70 28.00
C SER A 4 66.51 7.15 27.13
N THR A 5 66.36 6.51 25.98
CA THR A 5 65.29 6.71 25.00
C THR A 5 63.98 6.12 25.53
N LEU A 6 62.95 6.96 25.68
CA LEU A 6 61.56 6.55 25.90
C LEU A 6 60.97 6.06 24.57
N LEU A 7 60.57 4.79 24.51
CA LEU A 7 59.74 4.25 23.43
C LEU A 7 58.27 4.64 23.68
N SER A 8 57.76 5.58 22.90
CA SER A 8 56.32 5.87 22.79
C SER A 8 55.67 4.83 21.87
N ILE A 9 54.83 3.95 22.43
CA ILE A 9 53.98 3.04 21.66
C ILE A 9 52.79 3.85 21.12
N GLY A 10 52.88 4.26 19.85
CA GLY A 10 51.75 4.84 19.12
C GLY A 10 50.78 3.73 18.70
N THR A 11 49.60 3.69 19.32
CA THR A 11 48.48 2.89 18.83
C THR A 11 47.85 3.59 17.61
N ALA A 12 48.22 3.14 16.42
CA ALA A 12 47.53 3.52 15.19
C ALA A 12 46.12 2.90 15.21
N GLY A 13 45.11 3.71 15.55
CA GLY A 13 43.71 3.34 15.39
C GLY A 13 43.37 3.25 13.90
N ALA A 14 43.18 2.02 13.41
CA ALA A 14 42.66 1.80 12.07
C ALA A 14 41.21 2.28 12.00
N ILE A 15 40.99 3.46 11.38
CA ILE A 15 39.67 3.92 10.99
C ILE A 15 39.20 3.01 9.86
N LEU A 16 38.33 2.03 10.18
CA LEU A 16 37.58 1.29 9.18
C LEU A 16 36.62 2.27 8.48
N ILE A 17 37.03 2.79 7.34
CA ILE A 17 36.13 3.45 6.39
C ILE A 17 35.32 2.34 5.74
N LEU A 18 34.12 2.07 6.27
CA LEU A 18 33.12 1.27 5.56
C LEU A 18 32.76 2.01 4.27
N PRO A 19 32.95 1.42 3.07
CA PRO A 19 32.50 2.05 1.85
C PRO A 19 30.99 2.25 1.93
N ALA A 20 30.55 3.50 1.79
CA ALA A 20 29.14 3.80 1.60
C ALA A 20 28.74 3.10 0.28
N LEU A 21 27.97 2.01 0.37
CA LEU A 21 27.33 1.38 -0.78
C LEU A 21 26.64 2.48 -1.59
N LEU A 22 27.11 2.74 -2.81
CA LEU A 22 26.41 3.61 -3.74
C LEU A 22 25.06 2.95 -4.05
N VAL A 23 24.00 3.55 -3.52
CA VAL A 23 22.63 3.08 -3.73
C VAL A 23 22.12 3.72 -5.03
N ALA A 24 21.97 2.94 -6.11
CA ALA A 24 21.67 3.40 -7.47
C ALA A 24 20.42 4.31 -7.54
N ALA A 25 20.58 5.58 -7.88
CA ALA A 25 19.46 6.52 -7.95
C ALA A 25 18.50 6.19 -9.10
N PRO A 26 17.19 6.51 -8.99
CA PRO A 26 16.31 6.46 -10.15
C PRO A 26 16.77 7.39 -11.27
N PRO A 27 16.32 7.15 -12.52
CA PRO A 27 16.59 8.04 -13.65
C PRO A 27 16.32 9.50 -13.29
N SER A 28 17.28 10.38 -13.60
CA SER A 28 17.14 11.82 -13.42
C SER A 28 16.26 12.45 -14.51
N ASP A 29 16.35 11.93 -15.74
CA ASP A 29 15.59 12.37 -16.89
C ASP A 29 14.54 11.33 -17.32
N TRP A 30 13.32 11.51 -16.82
CA TRP A 30 12.18 10.67 -17.21
C TRP A 30 11.60 11.02 -18.58
N ALA A 31 11.98 12.13 -19.21
CA ALA A 31 11.40 12.52 -20.50
C ALA A 31 11.77 11.55 -21.63
N LYS A 32 12.91 10.85 -21.48
CA LYS A 32 13.39 9.83 -22.44
C LYS A 32 12.74 8.47 -22.27
N ILE A 33 12.04 8.24 -21.16
CA ILE A 33 11.40 6.95 -20.88
C ILE A 33 9.98 6.94 -21.47
N PRO A 34 9.61 5.99 -22.33
CA PRO A 34 8.27 5.91 -22.88
C PRO A 34 7.19 5.86 -21.78
N GLY A 35 6.18 6.74 -21.91
CA GLY A 35 5.05 6.81 -21.00
C GLY A 35 3.82 6.10 -21.56
N LYS A 36 3.09 5.40 -20.69
CA LYS A 36 1.77 4.83 -20.96
C LYS A 36 0.73 5.41 -20.01
N THR A 37 -0.40 5.84 -20.55
CA THR A 37 -1.56 6.20 -19.74
C THR A 37 -2.43 4.96 -19.53
N VAL A 38 -2.53 4.51 -18.28
CA VAL A 38 -3.39 3.41 -17.87
C VAL A 38 -4.67 3.98 -17.27
N THR A 39 -5.83 3.58 -17.80
CA THR A 39 -7.12 3.92 -17.19
C THR A 39 -7.39 2.97 -16.02
N LEU A 40 -7.54 3.52 -14.81
CA LEU A 40 -7.98 2.76 -13.64
C LEU A 40 -9.46 3.04 -13.38
N ILE A 41 -10.24 1.98 -13.21
CA ILE A 41 -11.69 2.07 -13.01
C ILE A 41 -12.08 1.79 -11.57
N TYR A 42 -13.24 2.30 -11.19
CA TYR A 42 -13.84 2.08 -9.89
C TYR A 42 -14.69 0.80 -9.90
N PRO A 43 -14.27 -0.30 -9.23
CA PRO A 43 -14.89 -1.60 -9.40
C PRO A 43 -16.13 -1.82 -8.52
N GLY A 44 -16.45 -0.90 -7.60
CA GLY A 44 -17.55 -1.07 -6.64
C GLY A 44 -17.42 -2.38 -5.84
N GLN A 45 -18.50 -3.16 -5.82
CA GLN A 45 -18.57 -4.50 -5.23
C GLN A 45 -18.55 -5.62 -6.27
N SER A 46 -17.90 -5.42 -7.43
CA SER A 46 -17.68 -6.49 -8.42
C SER A 46 -16.69 -7.53 -7.89
N THR A 47 -17.12 -8.37 -6.96
CA THR A 47 -16.28 -9.40 -6.37
C THR A 47 -16.05 -10.57 -7.32
N TYR A 48 -15.02 -11.37 -7.04
CA TYR A 48 -14.73 -12.66 -7.63
C TYR A 48 -15.97 -13.55 -7.70
N GLN A 49 -16.75 -13.60 -6.61
CA GLN A 49 -17.99 -14.35 -6.59
C GLN A 49 -19.03 -13.74 -7.51
N TRP A 50 -19.25 -12.42 -7.47
CA TRP A 50 -20.23 -11.75 -8.33
C TRP A 50 -19.93 -11.98 -9.83
N ALA A 51 -18.66 -11.83 -10.23
CA ALA A 51 -18.22 -12.03 -11.62
C ALA A 51 -18.51 -13.45 -12.13
N ARG A 52 -18.74 -14.40 -11.22
CA ARG A 52 -19.04 -15.82 -11.47
C ARG A 52 -20.52 -16.16 -11.25
N THR A 53 -21.42 -15.19 -11.38
CA THR A 53 -22.88 -15.38 -11.31
C THR A 53 -23.59 -14.86 -12.56
N LYS A 54 -24.84 -15.30 -12.75
CA LYS A 54 -25.71 -14.81 -13.84
C LYS A 54 -26.04 -13.31 -13.73
N ALA A 55 -25.87 -12.72 -12.55
CA ALA A 55 -26.04 -11.28 -12.35
C ALA A 55 -24.94 -10.44 -13.04
N HIS A 56 -23.81 -11.06 -13.37
CA HIS A 56 -22.77 -10.45 -14.20
C HIS A 56 -23.02 -10.74 -15.69
N THR A 57 -23.08 -12.01 -16.07
CA THR A 57 -23.21 -12.40 -17.48
C THR A 57 -23.90 -13.77 -17.61
N LYS A 58 -24.59 -14.01 -18.73
CA LYS A 58 -25.10 -15.36 -19.07
C LYS A 58 -23.95 -16.36 -19.34
N SER A 59 -22.78 -15.87 -19.73
CA SER A 59 -21.58 -16.66 -20.06
C SER A 59 -20.69 -17.01 -18.86
N VAL A 60 -21.28 -17.19 -17.67
CA VAL A 60 -20.57 -17.45 -16.39
C VAL A 60 -19.52 -18.55 -16.50
N ARG A 61 -19.82 -19.61 -17.26
CA ARG A 61 -18.92 -20.76 -17.45
C ARG A 61 -17.56 -20.36 -18.02
N LEU A 62 -17.51 -19.33 -18.88
CA LEU A 62 -16.28 -18.87 -19.52
C LEU A 62 -15.39 -18.16 -18.51
N ILE A 63 -15.97 -17.31 -17.66
CA ILE A 63 -15.25 -16.67 -16.56
C ILE A 63 -14.68 -17.73 -15.61
N LYS A 64 -15.48 -18.76 -15.26
CA LYS A 64 -15.04 -19.91 -14.43
C LYS A 64 -13.91 -20.73 -15.06
N LYS A 65 -13.79 -20.73 -16.39
CA LYS A 65 -12.69 -21.37 -17.13
C LYS A 65 -11.47 -20.44 -17.34
N GLY A 66 -11.45 -19.26 -16.71
CA GLY A 66 -10.30 -18.34 -16.78
C GLY A 66 -10.34 -17.38 -17.96
N ARG A 67 -11.49 -17.18 -18.62
CA ARG A 67 -11.61 -16.14 -19.67
C ARG A 67 -11.19 -14.78 -19.12
N ALA A 68 -10.39 -14.06 -19.91
CA ALA A 68 -9.90 -12.75 -19.54
C ALA A 68 -11.00 -11.70 -19.60
N CYS A 69 -11.01 -10.79 -18.62
CA CYS A 69 -12.05 -9.77 -18.50
C CYS A 69 -12.08 -8.83 -19.72
N ILE A 70 -10.91 -8.53 -20.29
CA ILE A 70 -10.79 -7.65 -21.47
C ILE A 70 -11.56 -8.20 -22.69
N THR A 71 -11.66 -9.52 -22.86
CA THR A 71 -12.33 -10.14 -24.03
C THR A 71 -13.84 -9.85 -24.13
N CYS A 72 -14.46 -9.34 -23.07
CA CYS A 72 -15.87 -8.96 -23.08
C CYS A 72 -16.09 -7.46 -22.78
N HIS A 73 -15.05 -6.76 -22.35
CA HIS A 73 -15.18 -5.42 -21.80
C HIS A 73 -14.21 -4.41 -22.43
N GLU A 74 -13.51 -4.76 -23.50
CA GLU A 74 -12.50 -3.94 -24.18
C GLU A 74 -12.91 -2.45 -24.30
N ASP A 75 -14.15 -2.19 -24.69
CA ASP A 75 -14.65 -0.84 -24.98
C ASP A 75 -15.62 -0.25 -23.94
N ASP A 76 -16.02 -1.00 -22.91
CA ASP A 76 -17.13 -0.58 -22.03
C ASP A 76 -16.73 -0.26 -20.58
N TRP A 77 -15.48 -0.51 -20.18
CA TRP A 77 -15.00 -0.31 -18.80
C TRP A 77 -15.27 1.08 -18.24
N GLU A 78 -15.06 2.13 -19.03
CA GLU A 78 -15.32 3.50 -18.59
C GLU A 78 -16.81 3.73 -18.33
N SER A 79 -17.68 3.24 -19.21
CA SER A 79 -19.14 3.32 -19.06
C SER A 79 -19.61 2.54 -17.82
N LEU A 80 -19.09 1.33 -17.62
CA LEU A 80 -19.37 0.52 -16.43
C LEU A 80 -18.94 1.21 -15.15
N SER A 81 -17.78 1.87 -15.17
CA SER A 81 -17.27 2.60 -14.02
C SER A 81 -18.13 3.82 -13.67
N LYS A 82 -18.57 4.57 -14.69
CA LYS A 82 -19.51 5.70 -14.53
C LYS A 82 -20.83 5.24 -13.91
N LYS A 83 -21.41 4.15 -14.42
CA LYS A 83 -22.63 3.53 -13.86
C LYS A 83 -22.41 3.09 -12.42
N THR A 84 -21.25 2.52 -12.11
CA THR A 84 -20.93 2.05 -10.75
C THR A 84 -20.85 3.23 -9.78
N VAL A 85 -20.15 4.31 -10.12
CA VAL A 85 -20.05 5.50 -9.24
C VAL A 85 -21.39 6.19 -9.03
N ALA A 86 -22.26 6.21 -10.03
CA ALA A 86 -23.59 6.84 -9.95
C ALA A 86 -24.55 6.13 -8.97
N GLY A 87 -24.21 4.89 -8.57
CA GLY A 87 -25.05 4.05 -7.72
C GLY A 87 -25.66 2.90 -8.50
N SER A 88 -25.49 1.68 -8.00
CA SER A 88 -26.01 0.45 -8.60
C SER A 88 -26.07 -0.67 -7.57
N ALA A 89 -26.49 -1.87 -7.96
CA ALA A 89 -26.33 -3.07 -7.11
C ALA A 89 -24.87 -3.33 -6.71
N LEU A 90 -23.90 -2.85 -7.49
CA LEU A 90 -22.47 -2.92 -7.18
C LEU A 90 -21.97 -1.73 -6.36
N GLU A 91 -22.77 -0.69 -6.17
CA GLU A 91 -22.45 0.46 -5.33
C GLU A 91 -23.68 0.88 -4.49
N PRO A 92 -24.00 0.13 -3.43
CA PRO A 92 -25.18 0.43 -2.60
C PRO A 92 -25.03 1.68 -1.74
N GLY A 93 -23.84 2.27 -1.68
CA GLY A 93 -23.57 3.47 -0.91
C GLY A 93 -22.56 4.35 -1.63
N PRO A 94 -22.95 5.00 -2.75
CA PRO A 94 -22.04 5.82 -3.55
C PRO A 94 -21.42 6.93 -2.72
N ILE A 95 -20.20 7.32 -3.10
CA ILE A 95 -19.51 8.45 -2.49
C ILE A 95 -19.75 9.67 -3.39
N ALA A 96 -20.41 10.70 -2.85
CA ALA A 96 -20.72 11.92 -3.61
C ALA A 96 -19.46 12.53 -4.24
N GLY A 97 -19.54 12.93 -5.51
CA GLY A 97 -18.41 13.55 -6.24
C GLY A 97 -17.18 12.66 -6.41
N LYS A 98 -17.29 11.34 -6.22
CA LYS A 98 -16.19 10.42 -6.50
C LYS A 98 -16.01 10.29 -8.01
N ASN A 99 -14.77 10.43 -8.48
CA ASN A 99 -14.45 10.18 -9.88
C ASN A 99 -14.79 8.73 -10.27
N PRO A 100 -15.35 8.49 -11.46
CA PRO A 100 -15.61 7.13 -11.94
C PRO A 100 -14.31 6.43 -12.31
N LEU A 101 -13.28 7.15 -12.75
CA LEU A 101 -11.99 6.60 -13.15
C LEU A 101 -10.86 7.58 -12.85
N ILE A 102 -9.63 7.10 -12.95
CA ILE A 102 -8.45 7.96 -13.05
C ILE A 102 -7.59 7.54 -14.24
N LYS A 103 -6.87 8.50 -14.82
CA LYS A 103 -5.83 8.25 -15.80
C LYS A 103 -4.49 8.28 -15.07
N LEU A 104 -3.84 7.12 -15.00
CA LEU A 104 -2.53 6.94 -14.35
C LEU A 104 -1.46 6.91 -15.44
N GLY A 105 -0.62 7.93 -15.50
CA GLY A 105 0.61 7.88 -16.29
C GLY A 105 1.60 6.93 -15.63
N VAL A 106 2.20 6.05 -16.43
CA VAL A 106 3.19 5.04 -16.00
C VAL A 106 4.39 5.10 -16.93
N GLN A 107 5.57 5.19 -16.36
CA GLN A 107 6.85 5.00 -17.03
C GLN A 107 7.63 3.95 -16.26
N ALA A 108 8.38 3.11 -16.96
CA ALA A 108 9.21 2.08 -16.35
C ALA A 108 10.61 2.08 -16.97
N ALA A 109 11.61 1.89 -16.13
CA ALA A 109 13.01 1.78 -16.53
C ALA A 109 13.69 0.68 -15.71
N HIS A 110 14.85 0.20 -16.14
CA HIS A 110 15.66 -0.73 -15.38
C HIS A 110 17.15 -0.53 -15.64
N ASP A 111 17.98 -0.96 -14.70
CA ASP A 111 19.38 -1.26 -14.95
C ASP A 111 19.59 -2.79 -14.74
N ALA A 112 20.81 -3.22 -14.42
CA ALA A 112 21.11 -4.62 -14.14
C ALA A 112 20.52 -5.13 -12.81
N ASP A 113 20.31 -4.24 -11.84
CA ASP A 113 19.98 -4.57 -10.46
C ASP A 113 18.58 -4.13 -10.03
N TYR A 114 18.03 -3.10 -10.67
CA TYR A 114 16.85 -2.37 -10.23
C TYR A 114 15.83 -2.18 -11.34
N LEU A 115 14.58 -2.23 -10.92
CA LEU A 115 13.41 -1.77 -11.64
C LEU A 115 12.96 -0.42 -11.07
N TYR A 116 12.68 0.51 -11.95
CA TYR A 116 12.22 1.85 -11.63
C TYR A 116 10.85 2.09 -12.23
N PHE A 117 9.99 2.78 -11.48
CA PHE A 117 8.74 3.31 -12.00
C PHE A 117 8.60 4.78 -11.70
N ARG A 118 7.95 5.49 -12.62
CA ARG A 118 7.36 6.80 -12.35
C ARG A 118 5.88 6.75 -12.67
N PHE A 119 5.09 7.19 -11.69
CA PHE A 119 3.65 7.27 -11.76
C PHE A 119 3.20 8.71 -11.65
N HIS A 120 2.16 9.07 -12.39
CA HIS A 120 1.57 10.40 -12.34
C HIS A 120 0.04 10.32 -12.42
N TRP A 121 -0.68 10.97 -11.51
CA TRP A 121 -2.14 11.09 -11.59
C TRP A 121 -2.64 12.38 -10.94
N LYS A 122 -3.72 12.91 -11.52
CA LYS A 122 -4.49 14.01 -10.93
C LYS A 122 -5.35 13.49 -9.78
N THR A 123 -5.29 14.15 -8.63
CA THR A 123 -6.11 13.82 -7.46
C THR A 123 -7.48 14.48 -7.56
N ASN A 124 -8.51 13.84 -6.99
CA ASN A 124 -9.82 14.45 -6.85
C ASN A 124 -9.86 15.47 -5.71
N ALA A 125 -9.15 15.20 -4.62
CA ALA A 125 -9.05 16.14 -3.51
C ALA A 125 -8.16 17.34 -3.90
N ALA A 126 -8.59 18.54 -3.51
CA ALA A 126 -7.83 19.78 -3.69
C ALA A 126 -6.64 19.92 -2.72
N ARG A 127 -6.27 18.85 -2.02
CA ARG A 127 -5.18 18.81 -1.03
C ARG A 127 -4.53 17.43 -1.01
N GLU A 128 -3.26 17.40 -0.65
CA GLU A 128 -2.50 16.16 -0.47
C GLU A 128 -3.11 15.26 0.63
N GLY A 129 -3.40 14.00 0.30
CA GLY A 129 -3.86 12.98 1.24
C GLY A 129 -2.73 12.38 2.07
N ARG A 130 -2.08 13.18 2.92
CA ARG A 130 -0.94 12.77 3.76
C ARG A 130 -1.28 12.49 5.23
N MET A 131 -2.56 12.28 5.56
CA MET A 131 -3.02 12.06 6.94
C MET A 131 -3.53 10.63 7.14
N HIS A 132 -3.19 10.01 8.27
CA HIS A 132 -3.69 8.67 8.59
C HIS A 132 -3.77 8.42 10.09
N ASN A 133 -4.98 8.07 10.56
CA ASN A 133 -5.29 7.75 11.97
C ASN A 133 -4.81 8.83 12.96
N TYR A 134 -5.08 10.11 12.69
CA TYR A 134 -4.79 11.15 13.67
C TYR A 134 -5.58 10.91 14.96
N VAL A 135 -5.05 11.43 16.06
CA VAL A 135 -5.75 11.52 17.35
C VAL A 135 -5.87 12.97 17.75
N ARG A 136 -7.00 13.33 18.36
CA ARG A 136 -7.29 14.66 18.88
C ARG A 136 -7.55 14.56 20.37
N TYR A 137 -6.95 15.47 21.12
CA TYR A 137 -7.14 15.58 22.56
C TYR A 137 -8.49 16.26 22.85
N ASP A 138 -9.34 15.64 23.65
CA ASP A 138 -10.69 16.16 23.95
C ASP A 138 -10.74 17.06 25.20
N GLY A 139 -9.60 17.23 25.89
CA GLY A 139 -9.49 17.90 27.19
C GLY A 139 -9.06 16.94 28.30
N ASN A 140 -9.39 15.64 28.16
CA ASN A 140 -9.09 14.60 29.14
C ASN A 140 -8.30 13.44 28.53
N SER A 141 -8.58 13.09 27.28
CA SER A 141 -8.05 11.89 26.62
C SER A 141 -7.84 12.08 25.11
N TRP A 142 -7.00 11.23 24.54
CA TRP A 142 -6.78 11.18 23.10
C TRP A 142 -7.80 10.26 22.43
N LYS A 143 -8.47 10.75 21.40
CA LYS A 143 -9.44 9.98 20.60
C LYS A 143 -9.10 10.06 19.13
N PHE A 144 -9.45 9.04 18.35
CA PHE A 144 -9.25 9.11 16.91
C PHE A 144 -9.99 10.30 16.29
N TYR A 145 -9.32 10.96 15.35
CA TYR A 145 -9.79 12.14 14.66
C TYR A 145 -9.64 11.97 13.15
N GLY A 146 -10.79 12.10 12.48
CA GLY A 146 -10.94 11.82 11.06
C GLY A 146 -11.09 10.35 10.73
N SER A 147 -11.61 10.09 9.53
CA SER A 147 -11.79 8.75 8.96
C SER A 147 -11.92 8.84 7.44
N HIS A 148 -12.06 7.71 6.75
CA HIS A 148 -12.30 7.69 5.31
C HIS A 148 -13.72 8.13 4.93
N ARG A 149 -13.90 8.67 3.71
CA ARG A 149 -15.16 9.24 3.20
C ARG A 149 -16.37 8.30 3.28
N ALA A 150 -16.14 7.00 3.12
CA ALA A 150 -17.22 6.00 3.17
C ALA A 150 -17.68 5.65 4.59
N SER A 151 -16.95 6.05 5.63
CA SER A 151 -17.33 5.71 7.00
C SER A 151 -18.58 6.46 7.43
N SER A 152 -19.44 5.81 8.23
CA SER A 152 -20.69 6.43 8.72
C SER A 152 -20.43 7.73 9.50
N LYS A 153 -19.32 7.80 10.25
CA LYS A 153 -18.93 8.99 11.01
C LYS A 153 -18.62 10.19 10.12
N VAL A 154 -18.05 9.98 8.93
CA VAL A 154 -17.78 11.07 7.99
C VAL A 154 -19.05 11.46 7.25
N ARG A 155 -19.85 10.46 6.82
CA ARG A 155 -21.13 10.71 6.15
C ARG A 155 -22.11 11.49 7.02
N SER A 156 -22.11 11.24 8.34
CA SER A 156 -22.96 11.97 9.29
C SER A 156 -22.35 13.30 9.77
N GLY A 157 -21.22 13.75 9.21
CA GLY A 157 -20.53 14.97 9.64
C GLY A 157 -19.84 14.91 11.01
N LYS A 158 -19.84 13.75 11.70
CA LYS A 158 -19.26 13.60 13.06
C LYS A 158 -17.73 13.59 13.06
N GLN A 159 -17.09 13.30 11.92
CA GLN A 159 -15.64 13.28 11.74
C GLN A 159 -15.26 13.82 10.35
N PRO A 160 -14.11 14.50 10.20
CA PRO A 160 -13.65 14.94 8.90
C PRO A 160 -13.13 13.78 8.03
N PRO A 161 -13.14 13.92 6.69
CA PRO A 161 -12.54 12.96 5.78
C PRO A 161 -11.01 13.09 5.80
N LEU A 162 -10.33 12.33 6.67
CA LEU A 162 -8.88 12.31 6.79
C LEU A 162 -8.38 10.89 6.56
N TYR A 163 -7.87 10.63 5.36
CA TYR A 163 -7.24 9.37 5.02
C TYR A 163 -6.17 9.57 3.96
N GLU A 164 -5.24 8.64 3.91
CA GLU A 164 -4.09 8.76 3.04
C GLU A 164 -4.36 8.31 1.61
N ASP A 165 -3.71 8.97 0.67
CA ASP A 165 -3.60 8.52 -0.71
C ASP A 165 -2.52 7.44 -0.84
N ARG A 166 -2.73 6.53 -1.78
CA ARG A 166 -1.88 5.36 -1.98
C ARG A 166 -1.81 4.96 -3.42
N LEU A 167 -0.66 4.44 -3.80
CA LEU A 167 -0.42 3.72 -5.04
C LEU A 167 -0.02 2.30 -4.68
N ALA A 168 -0.58 1.32 -5.37
CA ALA A 168 -0.25 -0.09 -5.18
C ALA A 168 0.09 -0.76 -6.52
N ILE A 169 1.07 -1.64 -6.47
CA ILE A 169 1.48 -2.52 -7.56
C ILE A 169 1.34 -3.94 -7.03
N MET A 170 0.61 -4.78 -7.75
CA MET A 170 0.49 -6.21 -7.47
C MET A 170 1.18 -6.96 -8.61
N LEU A 171 2.13 -7.84 -8.31
CA LEU A 171 2.95 -8.50 -9.32
C LEU A 171 2.86 -10.03 -9.23
N ASP A 172 2.87 -10.68 -10.38
CA ASP A 172 2.92 -12.13 -10.55
C ASP A 172 3.97 -12.54 -11.60
N ASP A 173 4.61 -13.67 -11.34
CA ASP A 173 5.58 -14.35 -12.23
C ASP A 173 4.92 -15.45 -13.08
N GLY A 174 3.59 -15.42 -13.21
CA GLY A 174 2.79 -16.39 -13.97
C GLY A 174 2.35 -17.61 -13.16
N LYS A 175 2.63 -17.66 -11.86
CA LYS A 175 2.29 -18.79 -10.99
C LYS A 175 0.92 -18.66 -10.34
N VAL A 176 0.31 -17.48 -10.35
CA VAL A 176 -1.03 -17.28 -9.78
C VAL A 176 -2.09 -17.47 -10.86
N LYS A 177 -2.81 -18.58 -10.74
CA LYS A 177 -3.90 -18.94 -11.65
C LYS A 177 -4.89 -17.78 -11.86
N ASP A 178 -5.19 -17.55 -13.13
CA ASP A 178 -6.14 -16.56 -13.65
C ASP A 178 -5.76 -15.09 -13.39
N PHE A 179 -4.63 -14.77 -12.75
CA PHE A 179 -4.25 -13.37 -12.51
C PHE A 179 -3.94 -12.63 -13.82
N ALA A 180 -3.23 -13.24 -14.76
CA ALA A 180 -2.99 -12.69 -16.10
C ALA A 180 -4.29 -12.38 -16.88
N ALA A 181 -5.36 -13.13 -16.62
CA ALA A 181 -6.63 -12.99 -17.33
C ALA A 181 -7.62 -12.05 -16.60
N GLN A 182 -7.66 -12.11 -15.28
CA GLN A 182 -8.71 -11.52 -14.45
C GLN A 182 -8.18 -10.47 -13.46
N GLY A 183 -6.86 -10.29 -13.38
CA GLY A 183 -6.19 -9.27 -12.58
C GLY A 183 -6.64 -9.28 -11.12
N CYS A 184 -6.74 -8.08 -10.55
CA CYS A 184 -7.06 -7.87 -9.13
C CYS A 184 -8.38 -8.51 -8.67
N TRP A 185 -9.31 -8.85 -9.57
CA TRP A 185 -10.58 -9.52 -9.23
C TRP A 185 -10.36 -10.89 -8.59
N VAL A 186 -9.25 -11.59 -8.90
CA VAL A 186 -8.92 -12.86 -8.23
C VAL A 186 -8.68 -12.69 -6.72
N THR A 187 -8.51 -11.45 -6.24
CA THR A 187 -8.24 -11.15 -4.83
C THR A 187 -9.39 -10.47 -4.09
N CYS A 188 -10.47 -10.10 -4.79
CA CYS A 188 -11.57 -9.32 -4.26
C CYS A 188 -12.78 -10.21 -4.04
N HIS A 189 -13.16 -10.48 -2.80
CA HIS A 189 -14.19 -11.47 -2.48
C HIS A 189 -15.30 -10.91 -1.59
N ASN A 190 -16.44 -11.59 -1.60
CA ASN A 190 -17.48 -11.39 -0.58
C ASN A 190 -16.93 -11.69 0.82
N GLY A 191 -17.54 -11.08 1.83
CA GLY A 191 -17.12 -11.22 3.23
C GLY A 191 -15.94 -10.33 3.64
N MET A 192 -15.26 -9.70 2.68
CA MET A 192 -14.22 -8.70 2.95
C MET A 192 -14.80 -7.42 3.55
N ARG A 193 -13.95 -6.64 4.22
CA ARG A 193 -14.32 -5.30 4.69
C ARG A 193 -14.96 -4.48 3.56
N ASP A 194 -16.11 -3.88 3.88
CA ASP A 194 -16.92 -3.04 3.01
C ASP A 194 -17.49 -3.73 1.76
N THR A 195 -17.43 -5.07 1.66
CA THR A 195 -18.05 -5.85 0.57
C THR A 195 -19.33 -6.55 1.01
N LYS A 196 -20.06 -7.12 0.04
CA LYS A 196 -21.28 -7.89 0.28
C LYS A 196 -21.02 -9.02 1.29
N GLY A 197 -21.92 -9.12 2.28
CA GLY A 197 -21.87 -10.17 3.30
C GLY A 197 -20.64 -10.08 4.20
N MET A 198 -20.13 -8.86 4.46
CA MET A 198 -18.96 -8.59 5.30
C MET A 198 -18.97 -9.45 6.58
N ALA A 199 -17.89 -10.20 6.79
CA ALA A 199 -17.75 -11.06 7.95
C ALA A 199 -17.66 -10.22 9.24
N THR A 200 -18.38 -10.65 10.26
CA THR A 200 -18.31 -10.02 11.59
C THR A 200 -16.97 -10.36 12.26
N LYS A 201 -16.54 -9.49 13.18
CA LYS A 201 -15.34 -9.73 13.99
C LYS A 201 -15.40 -11.09 14.73
N ALA A 202 -16.56 -11.44 15.29
CA ALA A 202 -16.74 -12.70 16.02
C ALA A 202 -16.52 -13.92 15.12
N GLN A 203 -17.13 -13.92 13.92
CA GLN A 203 -16.95 -14.99 12.93
C GLN A 203 -15.47 -15.15 12.53
N VAL A 204 -14.78 -14.04 12.24
CA VAL A 204 -13.36 -14.11 11.85
C VAL A 204 -12.49 -14.59 13.01
N GLN A 205 -12.74 -14.12 14.23
CA GLN A 205 -11.96 -14.52 15.40
C GLN A 205 -12.14 -16.00 15.77
N ALA A 206 -13.31 -16.57 15.49
CA ALA A 206 -13.61 -17.99 15.67
C ALA A 206 -12.99 -18.89 14.58
N HIS A 207 -12.63 -18.33 13.41
CA HIS A 207 -12.07 -19.12 12.32
C HIS A 207 -10.71 -19.75 12.72
N PRO A 208 -10.47 -21.05 12.47
CA PRO A 208 -9.27 -21.75 12.94
C PRO A 208 -7.96 -21.20 12.36
N VAL A 209 -7.93 -20.91 11.05
CA VAL A 209 -6.73 -20.36 10.37
C VAL A 209 -6.63 -18.83 10.47
N LEU A 210 -7.71 -18.09 10.20
CA LEU A 210 -7.66 -16.62 10.15
C LEU A 210 -7.78 -15.97 11.53
N GLY A 211 -8.47 -16.60 12.47
CA GLY A 211 -8.82 -16.09 13.79
C GLY A 211 -7.73 -16.27 14.84
N LYS A 212 -8.15 -16.39 16.11
CA LYS A 212 -7.25 -16.36 17.27
C LYS A 212 -6.18 -17.49 17.25
N GLY A 213 -6.54 -18.66 16.73
CA GLY A 213 -5.65 -19.84 16.62
C GLY A 213 -4.64 -19.80 15.45
N GLY A 214 -4.70 -18.77 14.60
CA GLY A 214 -3.78 -18.62 13.48
C GLY A 214 -3.34 -17.18 13.28
N LEU A 215 -3.80 -16.52 12.22
CA LEU A 215 -3.33 -15.20 11.82
C LEU A 215 -3.78 -14.04 12.73
N LYS A 216 -4.60 -14.32 13.75
CA LYS A 216 -5.11 -13.36 14.75
C LYS A 216 -5.81 -12.15 14.11
N LYS A 217 -6.55 -12.39 13.03
CA LYS A 217 -7.30 -11.34 12.32
C LYS A 217 -8.68 -11.15 12.95
N SER A 218 -9.25 -9.98 12.65
CA SER A 218 -10.57 -9.55 13.12
C SER A 218 -11.49 -9.11 11.98
N ASP A 219 -11.01 -9.25 10.74
CA ASP A 219 -11.73 -8.95 9.51
C ASP A 219 -11.11 -9.73 8.35
N ILE A 220 -11.81 -9.75 7.21
CA ILE A 220 -11.32 -10.36 5.97
C ILE A 220 -10.78 -9.28 5.03
N ARG A 221 -9.61 -9.55 4.44
CA ARG A 221 -8.95 -8.74 3.42
C ARG A 221 -8.78 -9.58 2.15
N LYS A 222 -8.03 -9.06 1.17
CA LYS A 222 -7.67 -9.77 -0.06
C LYS A 222 -7.07 -11.14 0.26
N TYR A 223 -7.42 -12.15 -0.54
CA TYR A 223 -6.87 -13.51 -0.50
C TYR A 223 -6.99 -14.14 -1.89
N LEU A 224 -6.25 -15.22 -2.16
CA LEU A 224 -6.26 -15.93 -3.42
C LEU A 224 -7.22 -17.12 -3.41
N PRO A 225 -7.87 -17.47 -4.54
CA PRO A 225 -8.81 -18.58 -4.59
C PRO A 225 -8.12 -19.93 -4.32
N SER A 226 -6.84 -20.06 -4.70
CA SER A 226 -5.99 -21.25 -4.45
C SER A 226 -5.91 -21.64 -2.97
N THR A 227 -6.16 -20.70 -2.07
CA THR A 227 -6.08 -20.86 -0.61
C THR A 227 -7.39 -21.29 0.04
N ARG A 228 -8.44 -21.56 -0.75
CA ARG A 228 -9.76 -21.98 -0.29
C ARG A 228 -10.14 -23.37 -0.79
N SER A 229 -10.91 -24.11 0.03
CA SER A 229 -11.52 -25.40 -0.31
C SER A 229 -13.03 -25.23 -0.43
N GLY A 230 -13.52 -24.82 -1.60
CA GLY A 230 -14.95 -24.62 -1.83
C GLY A 230 -15.24 -23.93 -3.15
N SER A 231 -16.45 -24.13 -3.67
CA SER A 231 -16.86 -23.48 -4.93
C SER A 231 -16.89 -21.96 -4.76
N ASN A 232 -16.31 -21.24 -5.73
CA ASN A 232 -16.14 -19.78 -5.70
C ASN A 232 -15.30 -19.22 -4.54
N ALA A 233 -14.46 -20.05 -3.91
CA ALA A 233 -13.47 -19.65 -2.90
C ALA A 233 -14.06 -18.77 -1.77
N PRO A 234 -14.98 -19.29 -0.94
CA PRO A 234 -15.52 -18.54 0.18
C PRO A 234 -14.46 -18.41 1.30
N TRP A 235 -14.52 -17.32 2.07
CA TRP A 235 -13.46 -16.98 3.02
C TRP A 235 -13.36 -17.94 4.21
N ASP A 236 -14.49 -18.54 4.59
CA ASP A 236 -14.66 -19.43 5.75
C ASP A 236 -14.22 -20.88 5.46
N LYS A 237 -13.88 -21.19 4.21
CA LYS A 237 -13.27 -22.46 3.81
C LYS A 237 -11.79 -22.29 3.49
N THR A 238 -11.04 -21.67 4.39
CA THR A 238 -9.58 -21.53 4.25
C THR A 238 -8.89 -22.89 4.42
N LYS A 239 -7.99 -23.24 3.49
CA LYS A 239 -7.18 -24.47 3.57
C LYS A 239 -6.30 -24.50 4.83
N SER A 240 -5.81 -25.68 5.20
CA SER A 240 -4.92 -25.86 6.35
C SER A 240 -3.61 -25.07 6.19
N LYS A 241 -2.91 -24.79 7.31
CA LYS A 241 -1.67 -23.99 7.30
C LYS A 241 -0.58 -24.66 6.45
N GLU A 242 -0.52 -25.98 6.45
CA GLU A 242 0.43 -26.81 5.71
C GLU A 242 0.20 -26.66 4.20
N ASN A 243 -1.06 -26.73 3.77
CA ASN A 243 -1.43 -26.51 2.37
C ASN A 243 -1.13 -25.07 1.92
N ILE A 244 -1.35 -24.07 2.78
CA ILE A 244 -0.99 -22.68 2.48
C ILE A 244 0.53 -22.52 2.35
N ALA A 245 1.31 -23.12 3.25
CA ALA A 245 2.76 -23.10 3.19
C ALA A 245 3.28 -23.75 1.90
N ALA A 246 2.70 -24.88 1.48
CA ALA A 246 3.05 -25.53 0.21
C ALA A 246 2.75 -24.63 -1.01
N ILE A 247 1.60 -23.95 -1.03
CA ILE A 247 1.28 -22.98 -2.09
C ILE A 247 2.30 -21.84 -2.10
N LYS A 248 2.68 -21.30 -0.93
CA LYS A 248 3.67 -20.22 -0.83
C LYS A 248 5.04 -20.68 -1.34
N ALA A 249 5.50 -21.86 -0.92
CA ALA A 249 6.78 -22.44 -1.33
C ALA A 249 6.85 -22.67 -2.85
N ALA A 250 5.72 -23.03 -3.47
CA ALA A 250 5.61 -23.15 -4.92
C ALA A 250 5.52 -21.79 -5.64
N GLY A 251 5.58 -20.66 -4.93
CA GLY A 251 5.46 -19.31 -5.49
C GLY A 251 4.01 -18.90 -5.81
N GLY A 252 3.00 -19.58 -5.28
CA GLY A 252 1.57 -19.33 -5.56
C GLY A 252 0.97 -18.13 -4.83
N PHE A 253 1.72 -17.04 -4.67
CA PHE A 253 1.31 -15.77 -4.05
C PHE A 253 1.47 -14.60 -5.03
N LEU A 254 0.80 -13.49 -4.76
CA LEU A 254 1.02 -12.22 -5.46
C LEU A 254 1.85 -11.29 -4.60
N ASP A 255 2.89 -10.70 -5.18
CA ASP A 255 3.65 -9.62 -4.54
C ASP A 255 2.81 -8.34 -4.52
N LEU A 256 2.96 -7.49 -3.51
CA LEU A 256 2.13 -6.31 -3.27
C LEU A 256 2.91 -5.15 -2.63
N TRP A 257 3.43 -4.30 -3.50
CA TRP A 257 4.13 -3.08 -3.14
C TRP A 257 3.15 -1.93 -2.98
N GLN A 258 3.32 -1.10 -1.94
CA GLN A 258 2.44 0.04 -1.72
C GLN A 258 3.19 1.29 -1.24
N TRP A 259 3.21 2.30 -2.10
CA TRP A 259 3.52 3.65 -1.66
C TRP A 259 2.33 4.25 -0.90
N ARG A 260 2.61 4.89 0.24
CA ARG A 260 1.62 5.51 1.09
C ARG A 260 2.03 6.92 1.49
N ALA A 261 1.19 7.89 1.14
CA ALA A 261 1.46 9.30 1.39
C ALA A 261 1.77 9.62 2.87
N ALA A 262 1.04 9.01 3.81
CA ALA A 262 1.24 9.28 5.23
C ALA A 262 2.21 8.31 5.92
N ARG A 263 2.20 7.04 5.53
CA ARG A 263 2.84 5.94 6.27
C ARG A 263 4.20 5.50 5.75
N SER A 264 4.59 5.89 4.54
CA SER A 264 5.86 5.45 3.95
C SER A 264 6.62 6.58 3.24
N ASN A 265 5.88 7.49 2.57
CA ASN A 265 6.46 8.63 1.86
C ASN A 265 7.37 9.54 2.72
N PRO A 266 7.03 9.86 3.99
CA PRO A 266 7.86 10.78 4.79
C PRO A 266 9.29 10.31 5.05
N VAL A 267 9.54 9.01 4.89
CA VAL A 267 10.88 8.41 5.02
C VAL A 267 11.40 7.85 3.70
N GLY A 268 10.72 8.16 2.58
CA GLY A 268 11.10 7.77 1.23
C GLY A 268 11.06 6.26 0.97
N MET A 269 10.16 5.53 1.62
CA MET A 269 10.02 4.06 1.46
C MET A 269 8.61 3.70 0.96
N ALA A 270 8.40 2.42 0.67
CA ALA A 270 7.08 1.84 0.49
C ALA A 270 6.87 0.59 1.38
N ASP A 271 5.61 0.26 1.64
CA ASP A 271 5.27 -1.00 2.30
C ASP A 271 5.57 -2.17 1.36
N ASP A 272 6.03 -3.28 1.94
CA ASP A 272 6.22 -4.55 1.25
C ASP A 272 5.37 -5.67 1.86
N GLY A 273 4.77 -6.50 0.99
CA GLY A 273 3.86 -7.55 1.41
C GLY A 273 3.34 -8.39 0.26
N TYR A 274 2.55 -9.41 0.57
CA TYR A 274 1.93 -10.30 -0.43
C TYR A 274 0.44 -10.55 -0.19
N VAL A 275 -0.21 -11.11 -1.21
CA VAL A 275 -1.55 -11.70 -1.12
C VAL A 275 -1.45 -13.21 -1.32
N LEU A 276 -1.87 -13.95 -0.29
CA LEU A 276 -2.01 -15.41 -0.31
C LEU A 276 -3.33 -15.80 0.37
N GLU A 277 -3.31 -16.37 1.57
CA GLU A 277 -4.50 -16.72 2.34
C GLU A 277 -5.16 -15.48 2.96
N TYR A 278 -4.39 -14.40 3.00
CA TYR A 278 -4.74 -13.08 3.47
C TYR A 278 -3.76 -12.05 2.84
N ARG A 279 -4.08 -10.76 2.94
CA ARG A 279 -3.14 -9.68 2.61
C ARG A 279 -2.20 -9.47 3.80
N LEU A 280 -0.97 -9.91 3.65
CA LEU A 280 0.06 -9.88 4.69
C LEU A 280 1.16 -8.88 4.32
N PHE A 281 1.98 -8.58 5.31
CA PHE A 281 3.26 -7.91 5.10
C PHE A 281 4.35 -8.97 5.12
N ASP A 282 5.49 -8.66 4.52
CA ASP A 282 6.63 -9.57 4.53
C ASP A 282 7.24 -9.67 5.93
N LYS A 283 8.19 -10.58 6.06
CA LYS A 283 8.87 -10.82 7.32
C LYS A 283 9.67 -9.57 7.73
N GLY A 284 9.53 -9.18 9.00
CA GLY A 284 10.30 -8.09 9.58
C GLY A 284 9.44 -6.92 10.02
N LYS A 285 9.91 -5.69 9.78
CA LYS A 285 9.23 -4.46 10.22
C LYS A 285 9.09 -3.50 9.06
N ASN A 286 7.87 -3.05 8.85
CA ASN A 286 7.52 -1.96 7.93
C ASN A 286 8.03 -0.60 8.45
N PRO A 287 8.09 0.44 7.60
CA PRO A 287 8.55 1.78 7.98
C PRO A 287 7.59 2.54 8.90
N PHE A 288 6.47 1.94 9.33
CA PHE A 288 5.51 2.57 10.23
C PHE A 288 5.06 1.66 11.36
N SER A 289 4.69 2.29 12.47
CA SER A 289 4.13 1.63 13.65
C SER A 289 2.99 2.46 14.25
N TRP A 290 2.30 1.90 15.25
CA TRP A 290 1.34 2.69 16.03
C TRP A 290 2.09 3.63 16.97
N ASN A 291 1.75 4.93 16.91
CA ASN A 291 2.16 5.93 17.89
C ASN A 291 1.30 5.89 19.17
N LEU A 292 0.50 4.85 19.39
CA LEU A 292 -0.47 4.81 20.48
C LEU A 292 -0.28 3.54 21.31
N ASN A 293 -0.44 3.65 22.62
CA ASN A 293 -0.91 2.54 23.41
C ASN A 293 -2.39 2.31 23.03
N ARG A 294 -2.69 1.19 22.37
CA ARG A 294 -4.04 0.94 21.82
C ARG A 294 -5.10 0.63 22.89
N LYS A 295 -4.69 0.38 24.16
CA LYS A 295 -5.62 0.19 25.28
C LYS A 295 -6.00 1.53 25.91
N THR A 296 -5.02 2.37 26.20
CA THR A 296 -5.23 3.67 26.89
C THR A 296 -5.44 4.84 25.94
N MET A 297 -5.18 4.63 24.65
CA MET A 297 -5.11 5.67 23.61
C MET A 297 -4.02 6.74 23.82
N THR A 298 -3.11 6.56 24.79
CA THR A 298 -2.01 7.48 25.06
C THR A 298 -0.98 7.46 23.91
N PRO A 299 -0.57 8.63 23.38
CA PRO A 299 0.53 8.71 22.43
C PRO A 299 1.86 8.24 23.01
N LYS A 300 2.75 7.74 22.15
CA LYS A 300 4.11 7.33 22.52
C LYS A 300 5.14 8.41 22.18
N TYR A 301 4.85 9.19 21.14
CA TYR A 301 5.67 10.28 20.62
C TYR A 301 4.81 11.49 20.30
N MET A 302 5.42 12.67 20.37
CA MET A 302 4.88 13.96 19.94
C MET A 302 5.87 14.68 19.03
N PHE A 303 5.47 15.81 18.45
CA PHE A 303 6.40 16.60 17.65
C PHE A 303 7.44 17.27 18.55
N ASP A 304 8.67 17.28 18.08
CA ASP A 304 9.78 18.02 18.69
C ASP A 304 9.61 19.51 18.41
N ALA A 305 9.12 20.25 19.41
CA ALA A 305 8.86 21.67 19.27
C ALA A 305 10.11 22.49 18.92
N ALA A 306 11.31 22.04 19.29
CA ALA A 306 12.56 22.72 18.92
C ALA A 306 12.84 22.63 17.41
N LYS A 307 12.35 21.58 16.75
CA LYS A 307 12.56 21.35 15.31
C LYS A 307 11.39 21.82 14.45
N THR A 308 10.17 21.65 14.94
CA THR A 308 8.94 21.95 14.17
C THR A 308 8.34 23.29 14.54
N GLY A 309 8.70 23.88 15.69
CA GLY A 309 8.04 25.03 16.28
C GLY A 309 6.70 24.71 16.94
N PHE A 310 6.29 23.44 17.03
CA PHE A 310 5.02 23.04 17.66
C PHE A 310 5.07 21.61 18.21
N LYS A 311 4.38 21.36 19.32
CA LYS A 311 4.27 20.01 19.92
C LYS A 311 3.14 19.16 19.34
N GLY A 312 2.13 19.81 18.75
CA GLY A 312 0.94 19.20 18.19
C GLY A 312 0.33 20.10 17.12
N LEU A 313 -0.45 19.50 16.23
CA LEU A 313 -1.18 20.20 15.18
C LEU A 313 -2.53 20.69 15.70
N ARG A 314 -3.13 21.63 14.99
CA ARG A 314 -4.54 22.00 15.10
C ARG A 314 -5.30 21.59 13.84
N ALA A 315 -6.62 21.76 13.83
CA ALA A 315 -7.45 21.29 12.71
C ALA A 315 -7.15 22.10 11.43
N GLU A 316 -6.91 23.40 11.60
CA GLU A 316 -6.51 24.38 10.60
C GLU A 316 -5.12 24.12 10.01
N ASP A 317 -4.24 23.38 10.70
CA ASP A 317 -2.94 22.97 10.14
C ASP A 317 -3.07 21.83 9.12
N ILE A 318 -4.22 21.14 9.07
CA ILE A 318 -4.40 19.99 8.20
C ILE A 318 -4.52 20.45 6.75
N GLY A 319 -3.59 19.98 5.92
CA GLY A 319 -3.48 20.37 4.51
C GLY A 319 -2.50 21.53 4.30
N ASN A 320 -1.98 22.15 5.36
CA ASN A 320 -0.90 23.11 5.25
C ASN A 320 0.41 22.39 4.88
N ALA A 321 0.93 22.65 3.68
CA ALA A 321 2.15 22.02 3.17
C ALA A 321 3.38 22.30 4.06
N ALA A 322 3.44 23.48 4.71
CA ALA A 322 4.53 23.90 5.57
C ALA A 322 4.54 23.19 6.95
N LYS A 323 3.45 22.55 7.34
CA LYS A 323 3.33 21.85 8.64
C LYS A 323 3.57 20.36 8.46
N ALA A 324 4.52 19.79 9.21
CA ALA A 324 4.76 18.35 9.19
C ALA A 324 3.47 17.56 9.53
N ALA A 325 3.07 16.65 8.63
CA ALA A 325 1.87 15.81 8.82
C ALA A 325 2.18 14.43 9.40
N ALA A 326 3.45 14.03 9.43
CA ALA A 326 3.88 12.75 9.97
C ALA A 326 4.90 12.95 11.09
N LEU A 327 4.83 12.08 12.10
CA LEU A 327 5.89 11.89 13.08
C LEU A 327 6.93 10.96 12.48
N VAL A 328 8.12 11.49 12.24
CA VAL A 328 9.30 10.78 11.74
C VAL A 328 10.29 10.70 12.89
N LEU A 329 10.56 9.48 13.36
CA LEU A 329 11.35 9.24 14.57
C LEU A 329 12.72 9.94 14.52
N GLU A 330 13.42 9.75 13.41
CA GLU A 330 14.76 10.26 13.18
C GLU A 330 14.82 11.77 12.87
N THR A 331 13.69 12.42 12.61
CA THR A 331 13.65 13.81 12.15
C THR A 331 13.00 14.73 13.17
N ASN A 332 11.73 14.50 13.53
CA ASN A 332 10.88 15.52 14.16
C ASN A 332 10.05 15.02 15.35
N ALA A 333 10.37 13.85 15.90
CA ALA A 333 9.61 13.24 16.97
C ALA A 333 10.44 13.05 18.25
N VAL A 334 9.81 13.33 19.40
CA VAL A 334 10.35 13.08 20.74
C VAL A 334 9.35 12.23 21.55
N PRO A 335 9.77 11.55 22.63
CA PRO A 335 8.85 10.83 23.51
C PRO A 335 7.69 11.72 23.94
N TYR A 336 6.48 11.14 24.03
CA TYR A 336 5.30 11.86 24.46
C TYR A 336 5.42 12.29 25.93
N ASP A 337 5.27 13.59 26.18
CA ASP A 337 5.18 14.15 27.54
C ASP A 337 3.73 14.52 27.86
N ALA A 338 3.14 13.87 28.87
CA ALA A 338 1.79 14.15 29.34
C ALA A 338 1.66 15.54 29.99
N LYS A 339 2.77 16.09 30.52
CA LYS A 339 2.85 17.39 31.18
C LYS A 339 3.15 18.53 30.20
N ALA A 340 3.23 18.25 28.90
CA ALA A 340 3.51 19.25 27.88
C ALA A 340 2.40 20.31 27.70
N GLY A 341 1.40 20.40 28.58
CA GLY A 341 0.34 21.42 28.51
C GLY A 341 -0.60 21.24 27.32
N TRP A 342 -1.14 20.03 27.13
CA TRP A 342 -2.07 19.70 26.05
C TRP A 342 -3.39 20.45 26.20
N LYS A 343 -3.85 21.06 25.12
CA LYS A 343 -5.10 21.80 25.04
C LYS A 343 -6.13 20.98 24.27
N LYS A 344 -7.40 21.10 24.65
CA LYS A 344 -8.51 20.55 23.85
C LYS A 344 -8.34 21.00 22.41
N GLY A 345 -8.43 20.03 21.50
CA GLY A 345 -8.29 20.23 20.07
C GLY A 345 -6.91 19.95 19.50
N ASP A 346 -5.88 19.75 20.32
CA ASP A 346 -4.53 19.37 19.85
C ASP A 346 -4.56 18.01 19.15
N ILE A 347 -3.77 17.89 18.08
CA ILE A 347 -3.76 16.73 17.19
C ILE A 347 -2.35 16.15 17.09
N LEU A 348 -2.26 14.83 17.14
CA LEU A 348 -1.04 14.08 16.86
C LEU A 348 -1.30 12.98 15.81
N PRO A 349 -0.30 12.69 14.95
CA PRO A 349 -0.34 11.49 14.13
C PRO A 349 -0.41 10.22 15.00
N GLY A 350 -1.40 9.36 14.75
CA GLY A 350 -1.49 8.05 15.42
C GLY A 350 -0.52 7.01 14.85
N ARG A 351 0.27 7.38 13.83
CA ARG A 351 1.36 6.60 13.28
C ARG A 351 2.68 7.29 13.57
N LEU A 352 3.69 6.47 13.85
CA LEU A 352 5.09 6.87 13.83
C LEU A 352 5.72 6.21 12.62
N VAL A 353 6.45 6.98 11.82
CA VAL A 353 7.20 6.51 10.66
C VAL A 353 8.70 6.55 10.99
N SER A 354 9.46 5.57 10.51
CA SER A 354 10.90 5.52 10.71
C SER A 354 11.56 4.56 9.73
N ARG A 355 12.52 5.07 8.96
CA ARG A 355 13.36 4.24 8.07
C ARG A 355 14.28 3.34 8.87
N VAL A 356 14.94 3.88 9.90
CA VAL A 356 15.94 3.15 10.69
C VAL A 356 15.36 1.98 11.50
N LYS A 357 14.04 1.95 11.68
CA LYS A 357 13.34 0.82 12.33
C LYS A 357 12.81 -0.22 11.34
N ALA A 358 12.77 0.09 10.05
CA ALA A 358 12.39 -0.87 9.01
C ALA A 358 13.49 -1.92 8.86
N LYS A 359 13.12 -3.20 8.71
CA LYS A 359 14.08 -4.31 8.59
C LYS A 359 13.46 -5.57 8.01
N GLY A 360 14.32 -6.46 7.50
CA GLY A 360 13.93 -7.71 6.84
C GLY A 360 13.31 -7.45 5.47
N SER A 361 12.71 -8.47 4.87
CA SER A 361 12.03 -8.37 3.57
C SER A 361 10.95 -7.28 3.54
N ALA A 362 10.29 -7.02 4.67
CA ALA A 362 9.32 -5.92 4.81
C ALA A 362 9.89 -4.50 4.56
N ALA A 363 11.20 -4.37 4.34
CA ALA A 363 11.90 -3.12 4.06
C ALA A 363 12.61 -3.09 2.70
N ASP A 364 12.42 -4.09 1.83
CA ASP A 364 13.11 -4.19 0.54
C ASP A 364 12.70 -3.09 -0.45
N ASN A 365 11.47 -2.58 -0.30
CA ASN A 365 10.99 -1.36 -0.97
C ASN A 365 11.60 -0.09 -0.33
N ASP A 366 12.91 0.04 -0.46
CA ASP A 366 13.73 1.01 0.26
C ASP A 366 13.71 2.43 -0.33
N PHE A 367 13.16 2.61 -1.53
CA PHE A 367 13.04 3.89 -2.20
C PHE A 367 11.68 4.04 -2.90
N ALA A 368 10.86 4.91 -2.34
CA ALA A 368 9.67 5.44 -3.01
C ALA A 368 9.40 6.88 -2.55
N LYS A 369 9.37 7.83 -3.49
CA LYS A 369 9.15 9.25 -3.22
C LYS A 369 7.98 9.76 -4.05
N GLY A 370 6.98 10.29 -3.36
CA GLY A 370 5.83 10.97 -3.93
C GLY A 370 5.88 12.46 -3.63
N VAL A 371 5.65 13.26 -4.66
CA VAL A 371 5.49 14.71 -4.58
C VAL A 371 4.09 15.05 -5.07
N TRP A 372 3.34 15.78 -4.26
CA TRP A 372 2.07 16.37 -4.67
C TRP A 372 2.28 17.83 -5.04
N LYS A 373 1.88 18.21 -6.26
CA LYS A 373 1.97 19.58 -6.76
C LYS A 373 0.82 19.81 -7.74
N ASP A 374 0.20 20.99 -7.65
CA ASP A 374 -0.85 21.45 -8.58
C ASP A 374 -2.00 20.44 -8.78
N GLY A 375 -2.42 19.78 -7.70
CA GLY A 375 -3.53 18.81 -7.75
C GLY A 375 -3.15 17.44 -8.32
N ALA A 376 -1.86 17.12 -8.43
CA ALA A 376 -1.41 15.82 -8.94
C ALA A 376 -0.25 15.25 -8.12
N TYR A 377 -0.20 13.91 -8.03
CA TYR A 377 0.99 13.23 -7.54
C TYR A 377 1.92 12.87 -8.68
N THR A 378 3.21 12.94 -8.40
CA THR A 378 4.26 12.20 -9.10
C THR A 378 4.96 11.29 -8.11
N VAL A 379 4.94 9.98 -8.33
CA VAL A 379 5.58 8.99 -7.46
C VAL A 379 6.67 8.27 -8.24
N VAL A 380 7.91 8.34 -7.74
CA VAL A 380 9.03 7.53 -8.23
C VAL A 380 9.27 6.39 -7.26
N PHE A 381 9.36 5.18 -7.80
CA PHE A 381 9.55 3.93 -7.06
C PHE A 381 10.77 3.21 -7.61
N ARG A 382 11.61 2.64 -6.74
CA ARG A 382 12.70 1.75 -7.13
C ARG A 382 12.59 0.45 -6.35
N ARG A 383 12.83 -0.65 -7.04
CA ARG A 383 12.81 -1.99 -6.47
C ARG A 383 13.96 -2.81 -7.03
N LYS A 384 14.73 -3.50 -6.17
CA LYS A 384 15.68 -4.50 -6.67
C LYS A 384 14.94 -5.57 -7.48
N LEU A 385 15.58 -6.04 -8.54
CA LEU A 385 15.12 -7.20 -9.31
C LEU A 385 15.20 -8.47 -8.45
N ASP A 386 16.31 -8.65 -7.74
CA ASP A 386 16.48 -9.70 -6.74
C ASP A 386 16.68 -9.12 -5.33
N THR A 387 15.79 -9.47 -4.39
CA THR A 387 15.92 -9.07 -2.98
C THR A 387 16.73 -10.00 -2.12
N GLY A 388 16.97 -11.22 -2.59
CA GLY A 388 17.40 -12.32 -1.73
C GLY A 388 16.28 -12.89 -0.84
N HIS A 389 15.01 -12.50 -1.04
CA HIS A 389 13.86 -13.00 -0.26
C HIS A 389 12.78 -13.67 -1.12
N PRO A 390 13.10 -14.72 -1.92
CA PRO A 390 12.16 -15.37 -2.85
C PRO A 390 10.95 -16.04 -2.17
N SER A 391 10.99 -16.23 -0.85
CA SER A 391 9.87 -16.75 -0.08
C SER A 391 8.80 -15.70 0.24
N ASP A 392 9.13 -14.42 0.15
CA ASP A 392 8.24 -13.29 0.41
C ASP A 392 7.95 -12.49 -0.87
N ASP A 393 8.93 -12.41 -1.78
CA ASP A 393 8.88 -11.54 -2.95
C ASP A 393 8.95 -12.30 -4.27
N LYS A 394 8.56 -11.61 -5.35
CA LYS A 394 8.78 -12.09 -6.72
C LYS A 394 10.13 -11.60 -7.23
N ILE A 395 11.06 -12.54 -7.40
CA ILE A 395 12.36 -12.25 -8.01
C ILE A 395 12.17 -12.03 -9.50
N MET A 396 12.65 -10.90 -9.97
CA MET A 396 12.59 -10.46 -11.36
C MET A 396 13.97 -10.56 -12.02
N LYS A 397 13.98 -10.55 -13.35
CA LYS A 397 15.20 -10.52 -14.15
C LYS A 397 14.99 -9.71 -15.42
N VAL A 398 16.07 -9.10 -15.90
CA VAL A 398 16.10 -8.54 -17.27
C VAL A 398 15.80 -9.68 -18.26
N GLY A 399 15.02 -9.36 -19.30
CA GLY A 399 14.44 -10.35 -20.21
C GLY A 399 13.12 -10.96 -19.74
N GLY A 400 12.71 -10.70 -18.49
CA GLY A 400 11.49 -11.26 -17.90
C GLY A 400 10.21 -10.52 -18.30
N LYS A 401 9.10 -11.26 -18.37
CA LYS A 401 7.74 -10.73 -18.55
C LYS A 401 6.85 -11.16 -17.39
N TYR A 402 6.19 -10.20 -16.77
CA TYR A 402 5.41 -10.35 -15.55
C TYR A 402 3.99 -9.83 -15.75
N THR A 403 3.04 -10.28 -14.94
CA THR A 403 1.71 -9.66 -14.89
C THR A 403 1.68 -8.68 -13.73
N ILE A 404 1.16 -7.47 -13.96
CA ILE A 404 0.92 -6.49 -12.91
C ILE A 404 -0.54 -6.02 -12.86
N GLY A 405 -0.99 -5.69 -11.66
CA GLY A 405 -2.20 -4.93 -11.39
C GLY A 405 -1.87 -3.64 -10.67
N LEU A 406 -2.41 -2.53 -11.14
CA LEU A 406 -2.19 -1.19 -10.57
C LEU A 406 -3.44 -0.74 -9.82
N ALA A 407 -3.24 -0.02 -8.72
CA ALA A 407 -4.35 0.54 -7.97
C ALA A 407 -3.98 1.88 -7.31
N VAL A 408 -4.97 2.77 -7.24
CA VAL A 408 -4.84 4.07 -6.57
C VAL A 408 -6.00 4.28 -5.60
N HIS A 409 -5.66 4.53 -4.34
CA HIS A 409 -6.57 5.16 -3.39
C HIS A 409 -6.30 6.65 -3.44
N ASP A 410 -7.30 7.41 -3.85
CA ASP A 410 -7.30 8.87 -3.88
C ASP A 410 -8.58 9.36 -3.20
N ASP A 411 -8.56 10.59 -2.70
CA ASP A 411 -9.73 11.28 -2.13
C ASP A 411 -10.18 10.72 -0.77
N ASN A 412 -9.22 10.53 0.14
CA ASN A 412 -9.49 10.10 1.52
C ASN A 412 -10.34 8.81 1.61
N VAL A 413 -10.15 7.89 0.66
CA VAL A 413 -10.87 6.61 0.60
C VAL A 413 -10.01 5.43 1.06
N THR A 414 -10.67 4.30 1.32
CA THR A 414 -9.97 3.06 1.67
C THR A 414 -10.66 1.82 1.14
N THR A 415 -10.16 0.63 1.52
CA THR A 415 -10.76 -0.67 1.21
C THR A 415 -11.16 -0.77 -0.26
N ARG A 416 -12.41 -1.06 -0.60
CA ARG A 416 -12.90 -1.24 -1.98
C ARG A 416 -13.08 0.06 -2.76
N PHE A 417 -12.99 1.22 -2.10
CA PHE A 417 -13.35 2.51 -2.66
C PHE A 417 -12.27 3.10 -3.60
N HIS A 418 -11.44 2.26 -4.22
CA HIS A 418 -10.24 2.63 -4.99
C HIS A 418 -10.36 2.30 -6.47
N PHE A 419 -9.43 2.82 -7.25
CA PHE A 419 -9.33 2.56 -8.68
C PHE A 419 -8.39 1.39 -8.94
N VAL A 420 -8.71 0.54 -9.91
CA VAL A 420 -7.91 -0.63 -10.29
C VAL A 420 -7.74 -0.69 -11.80
N SER A 421 -6.59 -1.21 -12.25
CA SER A 421 -6.37 -1.55 -13.66
C SER A 421 -6.95 -2.93 -13.99
N LEU A 422 -7.10 -3.17 -15.28
CA LEU A 422 -7.04 -4.53 -15.83
C LEU A 422 -5.63 -5.10 -15.70
N PRO A 423 -5.45 -6.42 -15.77
CA PRO A 423 -4.11 -6.99 -15.81
C PRO A 423 -3.32 -6.42 -16.99
N LEU A 424 -2.07 -6.07 -16.72
CA LEU A 424 -1.12 -5.53 -17.70
C LEU A 424 0.12 -6.43 -17.69
N SER A 425 0.76 -6.58 -18.84
CA SER A 425 2.08 -7.18 -18.90
C SER A 425 3.19 -6.14 -18.66
N LEU A 426 4.14 -6.46 -17.79
CA LEU A 426 5.37 -5.71 -17.57
C LEU A 426 6.53 -6.50 -18.17
N GLY A 427 7.25 -5.90 -19.11
CA GLY A 427 8.45 -6.49 -19.71
C GLY A 427 9.68 -5.72 -19.25
N ILE A 428 10.72 -6.43 -18.78
CA ILE A 428 12.00 -5.83 -18.39
C ILE A 428 12.97 -6.03 -19.55
N GLY A 429 13.22 -5.00 -20.34
CA GLY A 429 14.00 -5.11 -21.58
C GLY A 429 13.29 -5.84 -22.73
N VAL A 430 12.02 -6.25 -22.57
CA VAL A 430 11.24 -7.01 -23.56
C VAL A 430 9.86 -6.40 -23.78
N ASP A 431 9.23 -6.73 -24.91
CA ASP A 431 7.96 -6.12 -25.29
C ASP A 431 6.77 -6.62 -24.45
N ALA A 432 6.00 -5.65 -23.98
CA ALA A 432 4.86 -5.83 -23.09
C ALA A 432 3.98 -4.57 -23.11
N ASP A 433 2.87 -4.60 -22.38
CA ASP A 433 2.01 -3.43 -22.20
C ASP A 433 2.77 -2.24 -21.63
N ILE A 434 3.63 -2.50 -20.64
CA ILE A 434 4.58 -1.54 -20.08
C ILE A 434 5.96 -2.15 -20.26
N LYS A 435 6.80 -1.52 -21.07
CA LYS A 435 8.20 -1.89 -21.27
C LYS A 435 9.07 -1.06 -20.34
N ALA A 436 9.76 -1.71 -19.41
CA ALA A 436 10.84 -1.07 -18.69
C ALA A 436 12.03 -0.91 -19.64
N THR A 437 12.48 0.32 -19.83
CA THR A 437 13.59 0.67 -20.73
C THR A 437 14.91 0.68 -19.97
N GLU A 438 15.96 0.15 -20.57
CA GLU A 438 17.29 0.16 -19.97
C GLU A 438 17.80 1.60 -19.77
N VAL A 439 18.39 1.86 -18.61
CA VAL A 439 19.08 3.11 -18.28
C VAL A 439 20.50 2.82 -17.84
N GLN A 440 21.41 3.74 -18.17
CA GLN A 440 22.83 3.66 -17.84
C GLN A 440 23.12 4.04 -16.40
#